data_AF-A0A7W1GPV2-F1
#
_entry.id   AF-A0A7W1GPV2-F1
#
_cell.length_a   1.000
_cell.length_b   1.000
_cell.length_c   1.000
_cell.angle_alpha   90.00
_cell.angle_beta   90.00
_cell.angle_gamma   90.00
#
_symmetry.space_group_name_H-M   'P 1'
#
loop_
_entity.id
_entity.type
_entity.pdbx_description
1 polymer ?
#
loop_
_entity_poly.entity_id
_entity_poly.type
_entity_poly.pdbx_seq_one_letter_code
_entity_poly.pdbx_strand_id
1 'polypeptide(L)'
;MSFPVPPPDLPAAEPQPVRTPFHDLDFDFVPVDESLGSDQRWSTWTTIEKGCRGPRPRPDWVVTDDSAVDTELGLLKTGKEADVFLLDRAAPHRAGRSSLLAAKRYRTHEHRSFQRSSAYTEGRRQTRNTRDARAMAKGTAYGRAVSAAHWAFAEWNALTTLWAQGVPVPYPVQIDGLELLMEFVDLDGAAAPRLAQVRPDSDTLASYVDQL
;
A
#
# COMPACT_ATOMS: atom_id res chain seq x y z
N MET A 1 83.69 -38.52 -10.42
CA MET A 1 82.75 -37.45 -10.07
C MET A 1 81.45 -38.12 -9.63
N SER A 2 81.14 -38.07 -8.32
CA SER A 2 79.97 -38.75 -7.74
C SER A 2 78.85 -37.74 -7.55
N PHE A 3 77.70 -37.97 -8.18
CA PHE A 3 76.53 -37.10 -8.03
C PHE A 3 75.74 -37.49 -6.77
N PRO A 4 75.18 -36.51 -6.02
CA PRO A 4 74.36 -36.79 -4.85
C PRO A 4 73.00 -37.38 -5.25
N VAL A 5 72.51 -38.31 -4.43
CA VAL A 5 71.19 -38.93 -4.55
C VAL A 5 70.11 -37.89 -4.22
N PRO A 6 69.02 -37.78 -5.01
CA PRO A 6 67.91 -36.87 -4.70
C PRO A 6 67.17 -37.31 -3.43
N PRO A 7 66.60 -36.36 -2.66
CA PRO A 7 65.79 -36.69 -1.48
C PRO A 7 64.51 -37.45 -1.87
N PRO A 8 63.94 -38.26 -0.96
CA PRO A 8 62.71 -38.98 -1.22
C PRO A 8 61.52 -38.01 -1.38
N ASP A 9 60.59 -38.37 -2.27
CA ASP A 9 59.34 -37.64 -2.49
C ASP A 9 58.54 -37.54 -1.19
N LEU A 10 58.20 -36.31 -0.80
CA LEU A 10 57.25 -36.07 0.28
C LEU A 10 55.87 -36.56 -0.18
N PRO A 11 55.09 -37.24 0.68
CA PRO A 11 53.75 -37.66 0.32
C PRO A 11 52.90 -36.43 0.00
N ALA A 12 52.14 -36.51 -1.09
CA ALA A 12 51.18 -35.48 -1.45
C ALA A 12 50.24 -35.23 -0.27
N ALA A 13 50.18 -33.98 0.21
CA ALA A 13 49.23 -33.61 1.24
C ALA A 13 47.80 -33.88 0.73
N GLU A 14 47.03 -34.67 1.47
CA GLU A 14 45.62 -34.90 1.16
C GLU A 14 44.89 -33.55 1.06
N PRO A 15 44.04 -33.35 0.03
CA PRO A 15 43.26 -32.13 -0.09
C PRO A 15 42.33 -32.03 1.12
N GLN A 16 42.61 -31.06 1.99
CA GLN A 16 41.74 -30.75 3.11
C GLN A 16 40.37 -30.34 2.57
N PRO A 17 39.26 -30.90 3.06
CA PRO A 17 37.94 -30.54 2.58
C PRO A 17 37.71 -29.05 2.84
N VAL A 18 37.45 -28.29 1.78
CA VAL A 18 36.95 -26.91 1.88
C VAL A 18 35.67 -26.95 2.69
N ARG A 19 35.72 -26.41 3.91
CA ARG A 19 34.53 -26.16 4.72
C ARG A 19 33.77 -25.00 4.08
N THR A 20 32.77 -25.30 3.27
CA THR A 20 31.77 -24.32 2.82
C THR A 20 30.87 -23.96 4.00
N PRO A 21 30.87 -22.71 4.49
CA PRO A 21 30.23 -22.31 5.75
C PRO A 21 28.68 -22.28 5.71
N PHE A 22 28.07 -22.78 4.64
CA PHE A 22 26.63 -22.70 4.39
C PHE A 22 25.91 -24.06 4.44
N HIS A 23 26.64 -25.16 4.70
CA HIS A 23 26.06 -26.51 4.71
C HIS A 23 25.18 -26.82 5.94
N ASP A 24 25.32 -26.03 7.01
CA ASP A 24 24.58 -26.17 8.27
C ASP A 24 23.37 -25.22 8.37
N LEU A 25 23.00 -24.55 7.27
CA LEU A 25 21.77 -23.77 7.20
C LEU A 25 20.64 -24.69 6.72
N ASP A 26 19.90 -25.24 7.67
CA ASP A 26 18.63 -25.90 7.38
C ASP A 26 17.61 -24.81 6.97
N PHE A 27 17.43 -24.66 5.66
CA PHE A 27 16.37 -23.84 5.09
C PHE A 27 15.10 -24.69 4.98
N ASP A 28 14.17 -24.49 5.90
CA ASP A 28 12.81 -25.01 5.77
C ASP A 28 12.08 -24.23 4.66
N PHE A 29 12.22 -24.71 3.42
CA PHE A 29 11.44 -24.19 2.31
C PHE A 29 9.99 -24.63 2.49
N VAL A 30 9.14 -23.69 2.90
CA VAL A 30 7.69 -23.88 2.89
C VAL A 30 7.19 -23.40 1.53
N PRO A 31 6.71 -24.29 0.64
CA PRO A 31 6.11 -23.87 -0.61
C PRO A 31 4.88 -23.02 -0.29
N VAL A 32 4.83 -21.82 -0.85
CA VAL A 32 3.65 -20.99 -0.81
C VAL A 32 2.71 -21.49 -1.90
N ASP A 33 1.44 -21.74 -1.55
CA ASP A 33 0.43 -22.01 -2.56
C ASP A 33 0.24 -20.74 -3.40
N GLU A 34 0.75 -20.76 -4.63
CA GLU A 34 0.63 -19.64 -5.57
C GLU A 34 -0.79 -19.51 -6.14
N SER A 35 -1.67 -20.47 -5.89
CA SER A 35 -3.04 -20.43 -6.36
C SER A 35 -3.90 -19.49 -5.51
N LEU A 36 -3.95 -18.22 -5.94
CA LEU A 36 -4.83 -17.23 -5.37
C LEU A 36 -6.26 -17.39 -5.89
N GLY A 37 -7.24 -17.10 -5.03
CA GLY A 37 -8.64 -16.96 -5.42
C GLY A 37 -8.84 -15.84 -6.45
N SER A 38 -10.00 -15.83 -7.13
CA SER A 38 -10.33 -14.81 -8.14
C SER A 38 -10.44 -13.39 -7.59
N ASP A 39 -10.67 -13.28 -6.28
CA ASP A 39 -10.80 -12.08 -5.47
C ASP A 39 -9.51 -11.74 -4.70
N GLN A 40 -8.42 -12.47 -4.94
CA GLN A 40 -7.17 -12.34 -4.21
C GLN A 40 -6.03 -11.84 -5.09
N ARG A 41 -5.10 -11.12 -4.48
CA ARG A 41 -3.83 -10.72 -5.08
C ARG A 41 -2.73 -10.68 -4.03
N TRP A 42 -1.48 -10.84 -4.45
CA TRP A 42 -0.34 -10.51 -3.60
C TRP A 42 -0.39 -9.04 -3.20
N SER A 43 -0.08 -8.76 -1.94
CA SER A 43 0.04 -7.41 -1.43
C SER A 43 1.12 -6.64 -2.20
N THR A 44 0.81 -5.41 -2.61
CA THR A 44 1.79 -4.54 -3.27
C THR A 44 2.70 -3.81 -2.27
N TRP A 45 2.58 -4.07 -0.97
CA TRP A 45 3.30 -3.34 0.08
C TRP A 45 4.82 -3.25 -0.15
N THR A 46 5.45 -4.35 -0.55
CA THR A 46 6.89 -4.40 -0.77
C THR A 46 7.32 -3.95 -2.15
N THR A 47 6.41 -3.98 -3.13
CA THR A 47 6.68 -3.60 -4.52
C THR A 47 6.56 -2.09 -4.73
N ILE A 48 5.75 -1.39 -3.95
CA ILE A 48 5.64 0.07 -4.02
C ILE A 48 6.86 0.79 -3.43
N GLU A 49 7.09 2.01 -3.92
CA GLU A 49 8.10 2.91 -3.39
C GLU A 49 7.92 3.17 -1.89
N LYS A 50 9.04 3.31 -1.17
CA LYS A 50 9.00 3.51 0.29
C LYS A 50 8.23 4.78 0.71
N GLY A 51 8.22 5.81 -0.14
CA GLY A 51 7.47 7.05 0.09
C GLY A 51 5.96 6.91 -0.08
N CYS A 52 5.50 5.80 -0.66
CA CYS A 52 4.09 5.47 -0.85
C CYS A 52 3.57 4.54 0.25
N ARG A 53 4.36 4.28 1.30
CA ARG A 53 3.98 3.49 2.48
C ARG A 53 3.66 4.42 3.63
N GLY A 54 2.69 4.01 4.46
CA GLY A 54 2.16 4.84 5.54
C GLY A 54 3.24 5.33 6.52
N PRO A 55 3.00 6.49 7.16
CA PRO A 55 3.93 7.15 8.06
C PRO A 55 4.30 6.27 9.26
N ARG A 56 5.45 6.54 9.89
CA ARG A 56 5.89 5.85 11.10
C ARG A 56 5.60 6.71 12.36
N PRO A 57 5.40 6.11 13.54
CA PRO A 57 5.31 4.67 13.80
C PRO A 57 4.04 4.08 13.18
N ARG A 58 4.12 2.85 12.66
CA ARG A 58 2.95 2.22 12.05
C ARG A 58 2.09 1.61 13.14
N PRO A 59 0.75 1.69 13.02
CA PRO A 59 -0.11 0.86 13.84
C PRO A 59 0.25 -0.62 13.68
N ASP A 60 0.18 -1.34 14.78
CA ASP A 60 0.54 -2.73 14.96
C ASP A 60 -0.39 -3.69 14.20
N TRP A 61 -1.59 -3.23 13.84
CA TRP A 61 -2.50 -3.96 12.96
C TRP A 61 -2.08 -3.93 11.48
N VAL A 62 -1.16 -3.05 11.07
CA VAL A 62 -0.75 -2.92 9.66
C VAL A 62 0.15 -4.09 9.27
N VAL A 63 -0.37 -4.97 8.41
CA VAL A 63 0.39 -6.10 7.85
C VAL A 63 1.31 -5.59 6.75
N THR A 64 2.60 -5.86 6.92
CA THR A 64 3.69 -5.43 6.03
C THR A 64 4.51 -6.58 5.46
N ASP A 65 4.09 -7.83 5.69
CA ASP A 65 4.79 -9.03 5.26
C ASP A 65 4.80 -9.15 3.73
N ASP A 66 5.93 -9.57 3.17
CA ASP A 66 6.13 -9.78 1.73
C ASP A 66 5.22 -10.89 1.17
N SER A 67 4.81 -11.83 2.01
CA SER A 67 3.88 -12.91 1.65
C SER A 67 2.42 -12.55 1.92
N ALA A 68 2.09 -11.29 2.21
CA ALA A 68 0.72 -10.91 2.51
C ALA A 68 -0.17 -11.00 1.25
N VAL A 69 -1.40 -11.43 1.43
CA VAL A 69 -2.43 -11.53 0.39
C VAL A 69 -3.53 -10.53 0.70
N ASP A 70 -3.89 -9.71 -0.28
CA ASP A 70 -5.06 -8.84 -0.28
C ASP A 70 -6.26 -9.62 -0.83
N THR A 71 -7.34 -9.76 -0.06
CA THR A 71 -8.59 -10.42 -0.46
C THR A 71 -9.72 -9.38 -0.54
N GLU A 72 -10.39 -9.29 -1.69
CA GLU A 72 -11.55 -8.40 -1.91
C GLU A 72 -12.79 -8.92 -1.21
N LEU A 73 -13.24 -8.22 -0.18
CA LEU A 73 -14.47 -8.56 0.55
C LEU A 73 -15.72 -7.92 -0.09
N GLY A 74 -15.53 -6.96 -0.99
CA GLY A 74 -16.60 -6.41 -1.83
C GLY A 74 -16.67 -4.88 -1.87
N LEU A 75 -17.67 -4.36 -2.59
CA LEU A 75 -17.89 -2.93 -2.76
C LEU A 75 -18.52 -2.34 -1.48
N LEU A 76 -17.81 -1.43 -0.83
CA LEU A 76 -18.33 -0.69 0.32
C LEU A 76 -19.19 0.50 -0.11
N LYS A 77 -18.71 1.29 -1.07
CA LYS A 77 -19.39 2.50 -1.52
C LYS A 77 -19.00 2.86 -2.94
N THR A 78 -19.98 3.20 -3.77
CA THR A 78 -19.73 3.88 -5.04
C THR A 78 -19.82 5.39 -4.92
N GLY A 79 -19.01 6.09 -5.72
CA GLY A 79 -18.98 7.53 -5.81
C GLY A 79 -18.71 8.01 -7.24
N LYS A 80 -18.95 9.30 -7.46
CA LYS A 80 -18.73 9.98 -8.74
C LYS A 80 -17.26 9.92 -9.20
N GLU A 81 -16.34 9.99 -8.25
CA GLU A 81 -14.90 10.15 -8.53
C GLU A 81 -14.08 8.91 -8.19
N ALA A 82 -14.59 8.09 -7.28
CA ALA A 82 -13.93 6.87 -6.81
C ALA A 82 -14.97 5.90 -6.29
N ASP A 83 -14.62 4.62 -6.30
CA ASP A 83 -15.29 3.57 -5.55
C ASP A 83 -14.42 3.18 -4.36
N VAL A 84 -15.07 2.72 -3.28
CA VAL A 84 -14.40 2.20 -2.09
C VAL A 84 -14.78 0.74 -1.93
N PHE A 85 -13.77 -0.11 -1.82
CA PHE A 85 -13.88 -1.54 -1.59
C PHE A 85 -13.39 -1.88 -0.19
N LEU A 86 -13.89 -2.98 0.36
CA LEU A 86 -13.39 -3.58 1.58
C LEU A 86 -12.38 -4.67 1.22
N LEU A 87 -11.22 -4.64 1.86
CA LEU A 87 -10.10 -5.55 1.62
C LEU A 87 -9.64 -6.15 2.95
N ASP A 88 -9.36 -7.45 2.97
CA ASP A 88 -8.63 -8.08 4.07
C ASP A 88 -7.20 -8.42 3.61
N ARG A 89 -6.20 -7.88 4.30
CA ARG A 89 -4.80 -8.21 4.08
C ARG A 89 -4.32 -9.16 5.15
N ALA A 90 -4.04 -10.41 4.80
CA ALA A 90 -3.58 -11.43 5.74
C ALA A 90 -2.20 -11.97 5.36
N ALA A 91 -1.36 -12.27 6.36
CA ALA A 91 -0.10 -12.97 6.17
C ALA A 91 -0.32 -14.49 6.40
N PRO A 92 -0.29 -15.34 5.35
CA PRO A 92 -0.65 -16.77 5.46
C PRO A 92 0.17 -17.53 6.51
N HIS A 93 1.43 -17.15 6.69
CA HIS A 93 2.38 -17.84 7.58
C HIS A 93 2.51 -17.18 8.97
N ARG A 94 1.77 -16.10 9.24
CA ARG A 94 1.69 -15.49 10.58
C ARG A 94 0.24 -15.52 11.05
N ALA A 95 -0.10 -16.62 11.72
CA ALA A 95 -1.45 -16.86 12.23
C ALA A 95 -1.97 -15.66 13.03
N GLY A 96 -3.17 -15.19 12.68
CA GLY A 96 -3.93 -14.21 13.45
C GLY A 96 -3.59 -12.73 13.20
N ARG A 97 -2.77 -12.40 12.19
CA ARG A 97 -2.55 -11.00 11.78
C ARG A 97 -3.21 -10.72 10.43
N SER A 98 -4.26 -9.91 10.47
CA SER A 98 -4.84 -9.33 9.27
C SER A 98 -5.12 -7.83 9.45
N SER A 99 -5.16 -7.11 8.33
CA SER A 99 -5.57 -5.72 8.28
C SER A 99 -6.85 -5.61 7.47
N LEU A 100 -7.91 -5.09 8.08
CA LEU A 100 -9.13 -4.72 7.37
C LEU A 100 -8.97 -3.30 6.82
N LEU A 101 -9.02 -3.17 5.50
CA LEU A 101 -8.65 -1.97 4.75
C LEU A 101 -9.80 -1.46 3.89
N ALA A 102 -9.89 -0.14 3.76
CA ALA A 102 -10.68 0.50 2.73
C ALA A 102 -9.80 0.80 1.50
N ALA A 103 -10.12 0.19 0.36
CA ALA A 103 -9.49 0.45 -0.93
C ALA A 103 -10.26 1.53 -1.69
N LYS A 104 -9.75 2.76 -1.69
CA LYS A 104 -10.31 3.84 -2.51
C LYS A 104 -9.65 3.84 -3.88
N ARG A 105 -10.43 3.52 -4.92
CA ARG A 105 -9.99 3.44 -6.32
C ARG A 105 -10.58 4.57 -7.13
N TYR A 106 -9.73 5.47 -7.61
CA TYR A 106 -10.17 6.62 -8.40
C TYR A 106 -10.52 6.21 -9.83
N ARG A 107 -11.63 6.76 -10.32
CA ARG A 107 -12.08 6.56 -11.70
C ARG A 107 -11.18 7.37 -12.65
N THR A 108 -10.69 6.71 -13.68
CA THR A 108 -10.17 7.38 -14.87
C THR A 108 -11.29 8.21 -15.50
N HIS A 109 -10.92 9.29 -16.19
CA HIS A 109 -11.89 10.29 -16.66
C HIS A 109 -12.88 9.75 -17.71
N GLU A 110 -12.63 8.58 -18.30
CA GLU A 110 -13.55 7.85 -19.19
C GLU A 110 -14.76 7.26 -18.44
N HIS A 111 -14.67 7.07 -17.12
CA HIS A 111 -15.71 6.47 -16.28
C HIS A 111 -16.36 7.44 -15.28
N ARG A 112 -16.13 8.75 -15.42
CA ARG A 112 -16.75 9.77 -14.54
C ARG A 112 -18.12 10.20 -15.08
N SER A 113 -19.19 9.98 -14.32
CA SER A 113 -20.57 10.31 -14.73
C SER A 113 -20.95 11.80 -14.62
N PHE A 114 -20.02 12.76 -14.73
CA PHE A 114 -20.40 14.18 -14.79
C PHE A 114 -19.38 15.07 -15.51
N GLN A 115 -19.89 15.86 -16.44
CA GLN A 115 -19.15 16.59 -17.48
C GLN A 115 -19.07 18.10 -17.17
N ARG A 116 -18.57 18.47 -15.98
CA ARG A 116 -18.22 19.86 -15.62
C ARG A 116 -17.01 19.90 -14.70
N SER A 117 -15.82 20.08 -15.28
CA SER A 117 -14.51 19.98 -14.60
C SER A 117 -13.75 21.32 -14.46
N SER A 118 -14.38 22.47 -14.72
CA SER A 118 -13.63 23.73 -14.83
C SER A 118 -13.34 24.49 -13.52
N ALA A 119 -13.85 24.06 -12.35
CA ALA A 119 -13.82 24.91 -11.14
C ALA A 119 -12.81 24.50 -10.04
N TYR A 120 -12.03 23.42 -10.20
CA TYR A 120 -11.17 22.90 -9.11
C TYR A 120 -9.65 22.99 -9.35
N THR A 121 -9.21 23.57 -10.47
CA THR A 121 -7.78 23.68 -10.81
C THR A 121 -7.18 25.06 -10.50
N GLU A 122 -7.99 26.02 -10.03
CA GLU A 122 -7.55 27.38 -9.68
C GLU A 122 -6.89 27.39 -8.31
N GLY A 123 -5.62 26.95 -8.25
CA GLY A 123 -4.78 27.19 -7.06
C GLY A 123 -3.49 26.39 -6.96
N ARG A 124 -3.40 25.19 -7.54
CA ARG A 124 -2.18 24.36 -7.45
C ARG A 124 -1.35 24.39 -8.73
N ARG A 125 -0.51 25.41 -8.87
CA ARG A 125 0.63 25.38 -9.80
C ARG A 125 1.73 24.47 -9.24
N GLN A 126 1.58 23.15 -9.31
CA GLN A 126 2.65 22.20 -8.94
C GLN A 126 2.84 21.04 -9.91
N THR A 127 2.59 21.23 -11.21
CA THR A 127 3.18 20.30 -12.19
C THR A 127 4.54 20.83 -12.62
N ARG A 128 5.61 20.21 -12.09
CA ARG A 128 7.01 20.54 -12.41
C ARG A 128 7.36 20.27 -13.89
N ASN A 129 6.48 19.55 -14.59
CA ASN A 129 6.61 19.18 -16.00
C ASN A 129 5.58 19.92 -16.87
N THR A 130 6.06 20.85 -17.70
CA THR A 130 5.22 21.66 -18.61
C THR A 130 4.45 20.80 -19.63
N ARG A 131 4.93 19.59 -19.95
CA ARG A 131 4.26 18.64 -20.83
C ARG A 131 2.99 18.09 -20.21
N ASP A 132 3.05 17.69 -18.95
CA ASP A 132 1.92 17.14 -18.20
C ASP A 132 0.87 18.21 -17.95
N ALA A 133 1.30 19.44 -17.60
CA ALA A 133 0.42 20.60 -17.49
C ALA A 133 -0.35 20.88 -18.79
N ARG A 134 0.34 20.83 -19.96
CA ARG A 134 -0.29 21.01 -21.27
C ARG A 134 -1.24 19.86 -21.62
N ALA A 135 -0.88 18.62 -21.29
CA ALA A 135 -1.73 17.47 -21.56
C ALA A 135 -3.01 17.51 -20.73
N MET A 136 -2.91 17.88 -19.44
CA MET A 136 -4.07 18.10 -18.57
C MET A 136 -4.95 19.24 -19.08
N ALA A 137 -4.37 20.38 -19.43
CA ALA A 137 -5.10 21.52 -20.00
C ALA A 137 -5.82 21.18 -21.31
N LYS A 138 -5.21 20.33 -22.15
CA LYS A 138 -5.80 19.84 -23.41
C LYS A 138 -6.78 18.67 -23.22
N GLY A 139 -6.94 18.14 -22.01
CA GLY A 139 -7.86 17.03 -21.73
C GLY A 139 -7.54 15.74 -22.48
N THR A 140 -6.28 15.49 -22.87
CA THR A 140 -5.88 14.27 -23.59
C THR A 140 -6.05 13.03 -22.70
N ALA A 141 -6.15 11.82 -23.26
CA ALA A 141 -6.22 10.59 -22.46
C ALA A 141 -5.09 10.49 -21.42
N TYR A 142 -3.86 10.81 -21.84
CA TYR A 142 -2.71 10.93 -20.95
C TYR A 142 -2.90 12.01 -19.87
N GLY A 143 -3.34 13.22 -20.24
CA GLY A 143 -3.62 14.29 -19.27
C GLY A 143 -4.72 13.91 -18.26
N ARG A 144 -5.71 13.15 -18.69
CA ARG A 144 -6.79 12.64 -17.84
C ARG A 144 -6.28 11.59 -16.84
N ALA A 145 -5.40 10.69 -17.26
CA ALA A 145 -4.73 9.73 -16.38
C ALA A 145 -3.85 10.43 -15.34
N VAL A 146 -3.04 11.41 -15.78
CA VAL A 146 -2.23 12.25 -14.88
C VAL A 146 -3.09 13.00 -13.86
N SER A 147 -4.24 13.53 -14.29
CA SER A 147 -5.17 14.21 -13.38
C SER A 147 -5.73 13.27 -12.31
N ALA A 148 -6.14 12.05 -12.68
CA ALA A 148 -6.65 11.08 -11.71
C ALA A 148 -5.59 10.67 -10.67
N ALA A 149 -4.35 10.43 -11.12
CA ALA A 149 -3.23 10.13 -10.23
C ALA A 149 -2.91 11.30 -9.29
N HIS A 150 -3.04 12.54 -9.78
CA HIS A 150 -2.87 13.73 -8.95
C HIS A 150 -3.92 13.81 -7.82
N TRP A 151 -5.18 13.41 -8.07
CA TRP A 151 -6.20 13.36 -7.01
C TRP A 151 -5.88 12.32 -5.95
N ALA A 152 -5.50 11.10 -6.34
CA ALA A 152 -5.11 10.05 -5.41
C ALA A 152 -3.92 10.49 -4.54
N PHE A 153 -2.89 11.06 -5.16
CA PHE A 153 -1.70 11.53 -4.45
C PHE A 153 -1.98 12.75 -3.57
N ALA A 154 -2.90 13.63 -3.96
CA ALA A 154 -3.32 14.75 -3.13
C ALA A 154 -4.00 14.27 -1.83
N GLU A 155 -4.88 13.27 -1.92
CA GLU A 155 -5.54 12.68 -0.75
C GLU A 155 -4.55 11.91 0.13
N TRP A 156 -3.64 11.13 -0.46
CA TRP A 156 -2.53 10.50 0.23
C TRP A 156 -1.73 11.49 1.09
N ASN A 157 -1.32 12.61 0.49
CA ASN A 157 -0.55 13.63 1.19
C ASN A 157 -1.36 14.29 2.31
N ALA A 158 -2.65 14.55 2.07
CA ALA A 158 -3.53 15.13 3.08
C ALA A 158 -3.69 14.19 4.29
N LEU A 159 -4.04 12.92 4.07
CA LEU A 159 -4.17 11.93 5.15
C LEU A 159 -2.86 11.73 5.90
N THR A 160 -1.74 11.59 5.18
CA THR A 160 -0.42 11.41 5.81
C THR A 160 -0.06 12.60 6.70
N THR A 161 -0.33 13.82 6.22
CA THR A 161 -0.07 15.03 6.99
C THR A 161 -0.98 15.11 8.21
N LEU A 162 -2.29 14.94 8.03
CA LEU A 162 -3.28 15.04 9.11
C LEU A 162 -3.02 13.98 10.19
N TRP A 163 -2.77 12.74 9.80
CA TRP A 163 -2.47 11.66 10.72
C TRP A 163 -1.18 11.94 11.51
N ALA A 164 -0.13 12.41 10.84
CA ALA A 164 1.13 12.75 11.50
C ALA A 164 1.00 13.94 12.48
N GLN A 165 -0.06 14.76 12.35
CA GLN A 165 -0.40 15.83 13.30
C GLN A 165 -1.38 15.36 14.40
N GLY A 166 -1.73 14.08 14.46
CA GLY A 166 -2.64 13.53 15.46
C GLY A 166 -4.13 13.82 15.21
N VAL A 167 -4.49 14.28 14.01
CA VAL A 167 -5.89 14.48 13.62
C VAL A 167 -6.55 13.10 13.45
N PRO A 168 -7.79 12.88 13.94
CA PRO A 168 -8.49 11.61 13.81
C PRO A 168 -8.97 11.39 12.37
N VAL A 169 -8.04 10.96 11.52
CA VAL A 169 -8.28 10.51 10.14
C VAL A 169 -7.90 9.04 10.01
N PRO A 170 -8.49 8.29 9.05
CA PRO A 170 -8.06 6.94 8.76
C PRO A 170 -6.56 6.89 8.48
N TYR A 171 -5.83 5.98 9.11
CA TYR A 171 -4.41 5.81 8.84
C TYR A 171 -4.18 5.45 7.37
N PRO A 172 -3.36 6.21 6.62
CA PRO A 172 -3.06 5.90 5.23
C PRO A 172 -2.04 4.76 5.18
N VAL A 173 -2.47 3.56 4.77
CA VAL A 173 -1.62 2.38 4.70
C VAL A 173 -0.66 2.48 3.53
N GLN A 174 -1.17 2.68 2.31
CA GLN A 174 -0.34 2.85 1.12
C GLN A 174 -1.08 3.50 -0.04
N ILE A 175 -0.32 4.03 -1.00
CA ILE A 175 -0.83 4.45 -2.31
C ILE A 175 -0.12 3.71 -3.44
N ASP A 176 -0.88 3.21 -4.41
CA ASP A 176 -0.35 2.60 -5.63
C ASP A 176 -1.15 3.10 -6.84
N GLY A 177 -0.56 4.02 -7.61
CA GLY A 177 -1.21 4.64 -8.76
C GLY A 177 -2.52 5.36 -8.40
N LEU A 178 -3.66 4.73 -8.71
CA LEU A 178 -5.02 5.23 -8.46
C LEU A 178 -5.72 4.55 -7.29
N GLU A 179 -5.01 3.71 -6.54
CA GLU A 179 -5.55 3.03 -5.37
C GLU A 179 -4.89 3.55 -4.10
N LEU A 180 -5.73 3.98 -3.16
CA LEU A 180 -5.34 4.38 -1.82
C LEU A 180 -5.91 3.35 -0.84
N LEU A 181 -5.02 2.64 -0.14
CA LEU A 181 -5.40 1.78 0.97
C LEU A 181 -5.28 2.55 2.27
N MET A 182 -6.35 2.54 3.05
CA MET A 182 -6.41 3.19 4.36
C MET A 182 -7.12 2.29 5.37
N GLU A 183 -6.98 2.63 6.64
CA GLU A 183 -7.75 2.04 7.73
C GLU A 183 -9.25 2.00 7.41
N PHE A 184 -9.86 0.84 7.61
CA PHE A 184 -11.31 0.74 7.63
C PHE A 184 -11.82 1.18 8.99
N VAL A 185 -12.59 2.28 9.02
CA VAL A 185 -13.20 2.79 10.24
C VAL A 185 -14.54 2.09 10.44
N ASP A 186 -14.60 1.23 11.45
CA ASP A 186 -15.78 0.47 11.80
C ASP A 186 -16.41 0.91 13.14
N LEU A 187 -17.67 0.56 13.28
CA LEU A 187 -18.42 0.56 14.52
C LEU A 187 -19.13 -0.79 14.59
N ASP A 188 -18.77 -1.60 15.59
CA ASP A 188 -19.31 -2.95 15.83
C ASP A 188 -19.18 -3.89 14.60
N GLY A 189 -18.05 -3.80 13.87
CA GLY A 189 -17.77 -4.64 12.72
C GLY A 189 -18.50 -4.24 11.43
N ALA A 190 -19.22 -3.11 11.44
CA ALA A 190 -19.81 -2.49 10.26
C ALA A 190 -19.16 -1.15 9.97
N ALA A 191 -19.18 -0.69 8.72
CA ALA A 191 -18.63 0.62 8.38
C ALA A 191 -19.27 1.73 9.21
N ALA A 192 -18.45 2.56 9.84
CA ALA A 192 -18.93 3.62 10.70
C ALA A 192 -19.90 4.54 9.93
N PRO A 193 -21.07 4.87 10.51
CA PRO A 193 -22.08 5.68 9.83
C PRO A 193 -21.55 7.10 9.62
N ARG A 194 -21.99 7.74 8.54
CA ARG A 194 -21.71 9.18 8.38
C ARG A 194 -22.43 9.96 9.46
N LEU A 195 -21.84 11.08 9.89
CA LEU A 195 -22.47 12.01 10.82
C LEU A 195 -23.89 12.44 10.38
N ALA A 196 -24.13 12.62 9.08
CA ALA A 196 -25.44 12.98 8.53
C ALA A 196 -26.53 11.89 8.71
N GLN A 197 -26.13 10.63 8.91
CA GLN A 197 -27.02 9.47 9.07
C GLN A 197 -27.37 9.20 10.53
N VAL A 198 -26.63 9.76 11.49
CA VAL A 198 -26.92 9.58 12.92
C VAL A 198 -27.83 10.70 13.45
N ARG A 199 -28.48 10.42 14.58
CA ARG A 199 -29.35 11.36 15.31
C ARG A 199 -28.96 11.32 16.78
N PRO A 200 -27.83 11.96 17.16
CA PRO A 200 -27.41 12.02 18.55
C PRO A 200 -28.38 12.87 19.39
N ASP A 201 -28.38 12.66 20.70
CA ASP A 201 -29.02 13.59 21.64
C ASP A 201 -28.28 14.94 21.70
N SER A 202 -28.89 15.91 22.39
CA SER A 202 -28.38 17.29 22.45
C SER A 202 -26.99 17.38 23.09
N ASP A 203 -26.73 16.58 24.13
CA ASP A 203 -25.48 16.62 24.88
C ASP A 203 -24.34 16.04 24.03
N THR A 204 -24.60 14.91 23.38
CA THR A 204 -23.68 14.27 22.43
C THR A 204 -23.40 15.20 21.24
N LEU A 205 -24.42 15.87 20.69
CA LEU A 205 -24.21 16.83 19.60
C LEU A 205 -23.35 18.01 20.03
N ALA A 206 -23.55 18.56 21.24
CA ALA A 206 -22.71 19.63 21.76
C ALA A 206 -21.23 19.20 21.83
N SER A 207 -20.98 17.98 22.32
CA SER A 207 -19.62 17.43 22.37
C SER A 207 -18.95 17.27 20.99
N TYR A 208 -19.74 17.07 19.92
CA TYR A 208 -19.19 16.98 18.56
C TYR A 208 -18.77 18.35 18.03
N VAL A 209 -19.51 19.41 18.40
CA VAL A 209 -19.17 20.78 18.02
C VAL A 209 -17.88 21.23 18.69
N ASP A 210 -17.67 20.85 19.96
CA ASP A 210 -16.44 21.18 20.70
C ASP A 210 -15.17 20.54 20.12
N GLN A 211 -15.31 19.57 19.21
CA GLN A 211 -14.21 18.87 18.54
C GLN A 211 -13.80 19.51 17.19
N LEU A 212 -14.54 20.50 16.68
CA LEU A 212 -14.31 21.16 15.38
C LEU A 212 -13.54 22.47 15.51
#